data_AF-A0A761MF49-F1
#
_entry.id   AF-A0A761MF49-F1
#
_cell.length_a   1.000
_cell.length_b   1.000
_cell.length_c   1.000
_cell.angle_alpha   90.00
_cell.angle_beta   90.00
_cell.angle_gamma   90.00
#
_symmetry.space_group_name_H-M   'P 1'
#
loop_
_entity.id
_entity.type
_entity.pdbx_description
1 polymer ?
#
loop_
_entity_poly.entity_id
_entity_poly.type
_entity_poly.pdbx_seq_one_letter_code
_entity_poly.pdbx_strand_id
1 'polypeptide(L)'
;MKVTKHILANLLLTCTLFFTHNVYAIQCTSGADNYFCRDEAQAVINTANQALNTSNAANSTANAANTTANNANATAQNAQTTANAANTAAQNAQTSANKAQNTADAANSAAQNAQASANNAQATADQALKDATDKANAAEKNANIYTDSKITDAKTELNTNINNSKNEAITTSNNYTDSKVNDTKNELNTNITNSKNEAITTSNNYTDSKITDTKNELNTNISNSKNEAISTSNNYTDSKITDTKSELNTNITNSKNEAVTTSNNYTDSKITDTKNELNTNITNSKNEAIATSNNYTDSKIQQNNTVINQNINNAKNESIKVSNTYTDSKYQEGVNYTNTMYDQSIHYAQNAADNAEQNANNYTDNRINQIGQQSNQRFEQLNDKIERTAKRLNAAIAGVTAISSIPYVAENSFSYGIGVGNYQNGNALAAGIQYKTSLNTNVRLNLSWDSSNNTVLGAGFAGGW
;
A
#
# COMPACT_ATOMS: atom_id res chain seq x y z
N MET A 1 -33.07 -35.22 66.44
CA MET A 1 -34.28 -35.10 67.29
C MET A 1 -34.93 -36.47 67.48
N LYS A 2 -34.34 -37.35 68.32
CA LYS A 2 -34.92 -38.67 68.67
C LYS A 2 -34.19 -39.37 69.83
N VAL A 3 -33.79 -38.66 70.88
CA VAL A 3 -33.28 -39.31 72.12
C VAL A 3 -33.60 -38.42 73.33
N THR A 4 -34.85 -38.41 73.79
CA THR A 4 -35.22 -37.68 75.03
C THR A 4 -36.44 -38.27 75.74
N LYS A 5 -36.65 -39.60 75.64
CA LYS A 5 -37.75 -40.29 76.33
C LYS A 5 -37.35 -41.50 77.18
N HIS A 6 -36.06 -41.82 77.33
CA HIS A 6 -35.63 -43.03 78.04
C HIS A 6 -34.77 -42.81 79.29
N ILE A 7 -34.42 -41.57 79.64
CA ILE A 7 -33.58 -41.30 80.83
C ILE A 7 -34.41 -40.88 82.05
N LEU A 8 -35.64 -40.36 81.88
CA LEU A 8 -36.52 -40.03 83.02
C LEU A 8 -37.22 -41.25 83.66
N ALA A 9 -37.31 -42.39 82.97
CA ALA A 9 -38.01 -43.57 83.48
C ALA A 9 -37.19 -44.41 84.47
N ASN A 10 -35.84 -44.33 84.42
CA ASN A 10 -34.97 -45.12 85.31
C ASN A 10 -34.58 -44.41 86.62
N LEU A 11 -34.90 -43.12 86.77
CA LEU A 11 -34.65 -42.38 88.02
C LEU A 11 -35.88 -42.37 88.96
N LEU A 12 -37.08 -42.62 88.41
CA LEU A 12 -38.34 -42.67 89.16
C LEU A 12 -38.77 -44.10 89.56
N LEU A 13 -38.11 -45.13 89.05
CA LEU A 13 -38.47 -46.53 89.32
C LEU A 13 -37.61 -47.22 90.39
N THR A 14 -36.61 -46.54 90.95
CA THR A 14 -35.77 -47.07 92.05
C THR A 14 -35.95 -46.31 93.38
N CYS A 15 -36.82 -45.30 93.42
CA CYS A 15 -37.14 -44.58 94.66
C CYS A 15 -38.48 -45.03 95.31
N THR A 16 -39.18 -45.99 94.70
CA THR A 16 -40.50 -46.49 95.17
C THR A 16 -40.48 -47.89 95.78
N LEU A 17 -39.30 -48.45 96.07
CA LEU A 17 -39.16 -49.85 96.57
C LEU A 17 -38.39 -50.02 97.89
N PHE A 18 -38.15 -48.95 98.66
CA PHE A 18 -37.56 -49.06 100.02
C PHE A 18 -38.32 -48.30 101.13
N PHE A 19 -39.62 -48.07 100.94
CA PHE A 19 -40.53 -47.72 102.04
C PHE A 19 -41.71 -48.71 102.12
N THR A 20 -41.40 -50.01 102.12
CA THR A 20 -42.31 -51.02 102.66
C THR A 20 -41.53 -51.93 103.59
N HIS A 21 -42.10 -52.14 104.78
CA HIS A 21 -41.69 -53.00 105.90
C HIS A 21 -40.95 -52.32 107.07
N ASN A 22 -41.76 -52.17 108.12
CA ASN A 22 -41.42 -52.28 109.54
C ASN A 22 -40.40 -51.29 110.10
N VAL A 23 -40.93 -50.17 110.59
CA VAL A 23 -40.36 -49.52 111.78
C VAL A 23 -40.46 -50.56 112.91
N TYR A 24 -39.42 -51.37 113.10
CA TYR A 24 -39.16 -51.96 114.40
C TYR A 24 -38.86 -50.78 115.32
N ALA A 25 -39.86 -50.33 116.07
CA ALA A 25 -39.61 -49.51 117.24
C ALA A 25 -38.76 -50.37 118.18
N ILE A 26 -37.46 -50.10 118.24
CA ILE A 26 -36.57 -50.70 119.21
C ILE A 26 -37.00 -50.17 120.59
N GLN A 27 -37.87 -50.89 121.28
CA GLN A 27 -38.09 -50.73 122.72
C GLN A 27 -36.92 -51.40 123.45
N CYS A 28 -35.85 -50.66 123.76
CA CYS A 28 -34.89 -51.15 124.75
C CYS A 28 -35.42 -50.73 126.15
N THR A 29 -36.06 -51.66 126.86
CA THR A 29 -36.39 -51.53 128.28
C THR A 29 -35.15 -51.79 129.14
N SER A 30 -34.97 -51.00 130.20
CA SER A 30 -33.79 -51.06 131.07
C SER A 30 -33.73 -52.36 131.87
N GLY A 31 -32.67 -53.15 131.67
CA GLY A 31 -32.28 -54.24 132.57
C GLY A 31 -32.39 -55.65 131.99
N ALA A 32 -31.65 -55.95 130.92
CA ALA A 32 -31.13 -57.27 130.55
C ALA A 32 -30.14 -57.08 129.37
N ASP A 33 -29.16 -57.96 129.24
CA ASP A 33 -27.98 -57.83 128.40
C ASP A 33 -28.19 -57.15 127.03
N ASN A 34 -27.57 -55.97 126.93
CA ASN A 34 -27.66 -54.96 125.88
C ASN A 34 -26.83 -55.33 124.62
N TYR A 35 -26.87 -56.60 124.23
CA TYR A 35 -26.14 -57.12 123.07
C TYR A 35 -27.05 -57.18 121.82
N PHE A 36 -28.31 -57.62 122.00
CA PHE A 36 -29.28 -57.76 120.90
C PHE A 36 -29.73 -56.41 120.30
N CYS A 37 -30.00 -55.39 121.14
CA CYS A 37 -30.31 -54.03 120.69
C CYS A 37 -29.11 -53.37 119.94
N ARG A 38 -27.87 -53.72 120.28
CA ARG A 38 -26.65 -53.19 119.63
C ARG A 38 -26.45 -53.79 118.23
N ASP A 39 -26.72 -55.08 118.07
CA ASP A 39 -26.55 -55.77 116.79
C ASP A 39 -27.61 -55.33 115.76
N GLU A 40 -28.87 -55.12 116.19
CA GLU A 40 -29.92 -54.56 115.32
C GLU A 40 -29.65 -53.10 114.94
N ALA A 41 -29.22 -52.25 115.88
CA ALA A 41 -28.82 -50.87 115.58
C ALA A 41 -27.60 -50.80 114.65
N GLN A 42 -26.62 -51.69 114.84
CA GLN A 42 -25.44 -51.78 113.97
C GLN A 42 -25.81 -52.28 112.56
N ALA A 43 -26.78 -53.20 112.43
CA ALA A 43 -27.29 -53.65 111.13
C ALA A 43 -27.99 -52.52 110.35
N VAL A 44 -28.76 -51.67 111.03
CA VAL A 44 -29.36 -50.46 110.43
C VAL A 44 -28.30 -49.47 109.99
N ILE A 45 -27.29 -49.19 110.82
CA ILE A 45 -26.16 -48.32 110.45
C ILE A 45 -25.39 -48.87 109.24
N ASN A 46 -25.15 -50.18 109.20
CA ASN A 46 -24.47 -50.83 108.07
C ASN A 46 -25.30 -50.71 106.78
N THR A 47 -26.62 -50.89 106.86
CA THR A 47 -27.54 -50.72 105.73
C THR A 47 -27.57 -49.26 105.25
N ALA A 48 -27.62 -48.30 106.17
CA ALA A 48 -27.57 -46.87 105.85
C ALA A 48 -26.24 -46.47 105.20
N ASN A 49 -25.11 -46.99 105.70
CA ASN A 49 -23.79 -46.77 105.09
C ASN A 49 -23.69 -47.41 103.69
N GLN A 50 -24.27 -48.60 103.49
CA GLN A 50 -24.33 -49.23 102.16
C GLN A 50 -25.19 -48.42 101.19
N ALA A 51 -26.32 -47.87 101.64
CA ALA A 51 -27.17 -46.98 100.84
C ALA A 51 -26.45 -45.66 100.50
N LEU A 52 -25.75 -45.06 101.46
CA LEU A 52 -24.92 -43.86 101.23
C LEU A 52 -23.81 -44.13 100.21
N ASN A 53 -23.11 -45.26 100.33
CA ASN A 53 -22.08 -45.67 99.38
C ASN A 53 -22.65 -45.89 97.97
N THR A 54 -23.83 -46.52 97.86
CA THR A 54 -24.55 -46.71 96.59
C THR A 54 -24.97 -45.35 95.99
N SER A 55 -25.46 -44.43 96.82
CA SER A 55 -25.81 -43.07 96.41
C SER A 55 -24.60 -42.29 95.90
N ASN A 56 -23.48 -42.35 96.62
CA ASN A 56 -22.22 -41.72 96.20
C ASN A 56 -21.68 -42.31 94.88
N ALA A 57 -21.80 -43.63 94.69
CA ALA A 57 -21.44 -44.30 93.43
C ALA A 57 -22.36 -43.88 92.27
N ALA A 58 -23.66 -43.76 92.52
CA ALA A 58 -24.64 -43.26 91.55
C ALA A 58 -24.37 -41.80 91.17
N ASN A 59 -24.06 -40.93 92.15
CA ASN A 59 -23.71 -39.54 91.92
C ASN A 59 -22.41 -39.41 91.11
N SER A 60 -21.41 -40.25 91.41
CA SER A 60 -20.16 -40.31 90.64
C SER A 60 -20.43 -40.73 89.18
N THR A 61 -21.31 -41.72 88.97
CA THR A 61 -21.72 -42.16 87.63
C THR A 61 -22.48 -41.06 86.88
N ALA A 62 -23.37 -40.34 87.54
CA ALA A 62 -24.11 -39.21 86.96
C ALA A 62 -23.17 -38.08 86.55
N ASN A 63 -22.16 -37.75 87.38
CA ASN A 63 -21.14 -36.76 87.05
C ASN A 63 -20.28 -37.18 85.85
N ALA A 64 -19.91 -38.46 85.76
CA ALA A 64 -19.19 -39.01 84.60
C ALA A 64 -20.03 -38.94 83.31
N ALA A 65 -21.33 -39.25 83.40
CA ALA A 65 -22.26 -39.12 82.29
C ALA A 65 -22.43 -37.66 81.84
N ASN A 66 -22.53 -36.72 82.80
CA ASN A 66 -22.64 -35.29 82.50
C ASN A 66 -21.36 -34.77 81.81
N THR A 67 -20.18 -35.21 82.26
CA THR A 67 -18.90 -34.90 81.62
C THR A 67 -18.86 -35.44 80.18
N THR A 68 -19.31 -36.67 79.97
CA THR A 68 -19.39 -37.28 78.62
C THR A 68 -20.34 -36.51 77.70
N ALA A 69 -21.51 -36.09 78.22
CA ALA A 69 -22.46 -35.28 77.47
C ALA A 69 -21.89 -33.91 77.09
N ASN A 70 -21.18 -33.25 78.01
CA ASN A 70 -20.51 -31.98 77.75
C ASN A 70 -19.40 -32.11 76.69
N ASN A 71 -18.60 -33.18 76.75
CA ASN A 71 -17.57 -33.46 75.75
C ASN A 71 -18.18 -33.74 74.36
N ALA A 72 -19.29 -34.49 74.30
CA ALA A 72 -20.02 -34.73 73.06
C ALA A 72 -20.60 -33.42 72.47
N ASN A 73 -21.15 -32.55 73.32
CA ASN A 73 -21.64 -31.23 72.90
C ASN A 73 -20.52 -30.35 72.35
N ALA A 74 -19.36 -30.31 73.00
CA ALA A 74 -18.18 -29.59 72.50
C ALA A 74 -17.72 -30.13 71.14
N THR A 75 -17.73 -31.46 70.96
CA THR A 75 -17.37 -32.11 69.69
C THR A 75 -18.35 -31.73 68.57
N ALA A 76 -19.66 -31.69 68.87
CA ALA A 76 -20.69 -31.28 67.92
C ALA A 76 -20.54 -29.80 67.51
N GLN A 77 -20.19 -28.91 68.46
CA GLN A 77 -19.93 -27.49 68.16
C GLN A 77 -18.69 -27.31 67.28
N ASN A 78 -17.63 -28.07 67.52
CA ASN A 78 -16.43 -28.06 66.68
C ASN A 78 -16.74 -28.57 65.26
N ALA A 79 -17.55 -29.62 65.13
CA ALA A 79 -18.00 -30.13 63.83
C ALA A 79 -18.85 -29.10 63.08
N GLN A 80 -19.77 -28.41 63.77
CA GLN A 80 -20.58 -27.34 63.18
C GLN A 80 -19.71 -26.16 62.69
N THR A 81 -18.70 -25.77 63.47
CA THR A 81 -17.76 -24.71 63.09
C THR A 81 -16.98 -25.10 61.84
N THR A 82 -16.51 -26.35 61.77
CA THR A 82 -15.82 -26.89 60.60
C THR A 82 -16.72 -26.92 59.36
N ALA A 83 -17.98 -27.35 59.51
CA ALA A 83 -18.96 -27.36 58.42
C ALA A 83 -19.26 -25.94 57.90
N ASN A 84 -19.40 -24.97 58.80
CA ASN A 84 -19.61 -23.57 58.43
C ASN A 84 -18.40 -23.01 57.65
N ALA A 85 -17.17 -23.29 58.11
CA ALA A 85 -15.95 -22.88 57.40
C ALA A 85 -15.85 -23.50 56.01
N ALA A 86 -16.18 -24.79 55.86
CA ALA A 86 -16.23 -25.47 54.57
C ALA A 86 -17.29 -24.86 53.63
N ASN A 87 -18.47 -24.51 54.15
CA ASN A 87 -19.52 -23.84 53.38
C ASN A 87 -19.07 -22.45 52.89
N THR A 88 -18.40 -21.66 53.74
CA THR A 88 -17.81 -20.38 53.33
C THR A 88 -16.73 -20.56 52.26
N ALA A 89 -15.86 -21.56 52.39
CA ALA A 89 -14.85 -21.86 51.37
C ALA A 89 -15.48 -22.24 50.02
N ALA A 90 -16.56 -23.04 50.02
CA ALA A 90 -17.29 -23.40 48.82
C ALA A 90 -17.95 -22.19 48.14
N GLN A 91 -18.53 -21.27 48.92
CA GLN A 91 -19.10 -20.03 48.39
C GLN A 91 -18.02 -19.13 47.76
N ASN A 92 -16.87 -18.98 48.42
CA ASN A 92 -15.74 -18.21 47.89
C ASN A 92 -15.20 -18.81 46.57
N ALA A 93 -15.14 -20.14 46.48
CA ALA A 93 -14.78 -20.84 45.26
C ALA A 93 -15.79 -20.59 44.13
N GLN A 94 -17.10 -20.64 44.43
CA GLN A 94 -18.16 -20.33 43.46
C GLN A 94 -18.08 -18.88 42.96
N THR A 95 -17.85 -17.91 43.84
CA THR A 95 -17.66 -16.51 43.44
C THR A 95 -16.45 -16.33 42.53
N SER A 96 -15.35 -17.03 42.83
CA SER A 96 -14.14 -17.01 42.00
C SER A 96 -14.39 -17.61 40.62
N ALA A 97 -15.12 -18.73 40.54
CA ALA A 97 -15.52 -19.35 39.28
C ALA A 97 -16.42 -18.43 38.44
N ASN A 98 -17.41 -17.77 39.05
CA ASN A 98 -18.28 -16.82 38.35
C ASN A 98 -17.47 -15.61 37.81
N LYS A 99 -16.49 -15.12 38.57
CA LYS A 99 -15.61 -14.02 38.11
C LYS A 99 -14.75 -14.46 36.93
N ALA A 100 -14.25 -15.70 36.94
CA ALA A 100 -13.49 -16.27 35.83
C ALA A 100 -14.37 -16.41 34.57
N GLN A 101 -15.61 -16.89 34.72
CA GLN A 101 -16.57 -17.00 33.62
C GLN A 101 -16.86 -15.63 32.99
N ASN A 102 -17.19 -14.62 33.80
CA ASN A 102 -17.44 -13.27 33.29
C ASN A 102 -16.22 -12.68 32.55
N THR A 103 -15.01 -13.00 33.02
CA THR A 103 -13.77 -12.58 32.35
C THR A 103 -13.61 -13.26 30.99
N ALA A 104 -13.91 -14.56 30.91
CA ALA A 104 -13.89 -15.32 29.67
C ALA A 104 -14.94 -14.81 28.66
N ASP A 105 -16.15 -14.51 29.12
CA ASP A 105 -17.22 -13.96 28.28
C ASP A 105 -16.84 -12.58 27.72
N ALA A 106 -16.27 -11.71 28.56
CA ALA A 106 -15.77 -10.41 28.13
C ALA A 106 -14.65 -10.53 27.09
N ALA A 107 -13.72 -11.47 27.28
CA ALA A 107 -12.66 -11.75 26.30
C ALA A 107 -13.22 -12.26 24.97
N ASN A 108 -14.24 -13.12 25.01
CA ASN A 108 -14.91 -13.64 23.82
C ASN A 108 -15.64 -12.52 23.05
N SER A 109 -16.34 -11.62 23.75
CA SER A 109 -16.96 -10.44 23.12
C SER A 109 -15.91 -9.51 22.50
N ALA A 110 -14.78 -9.28 23.17
CA ALA A 110 -13.68 -8.49 22.60
C ALA A 110 -13.12 -9.11 21.32
N ALA A 111 -12.95 -10.44 21.28
CA ALA A 111 -12.50 -11.16 20.10
C ALA A 111 -13.50 -11.06 18.92
N GLN A 112 -14.80 -11.19 19.20
CA GLN A 112 -15.85 -11.03 18.18
C GLN A 112 -15.87 -9.61 17.60
N ASN A 113 -15.72 -8.59 18.45
CA ASN A 113 -15.64 -7.20 18.00
C ASN A 113 -14.40 -6.96 17.13
N ALA A 114 -13.24 -7.51 17.51
CA ALA A 114 -12.03 -7.43 16.71
C ALA A 114 -12.20 -8.11 15.34
N GLN A 115 -12.85 -9.28 15.29
CA GLN A 115 -13.16 -9.96 14.03
C GLN A 115 -14.10 -9.14 13.14
N ALA A 116 -15.13 -8.51 13.71
CA ALA A 116 -16.04 -7.63 12.96
C ALA A 116 -15.30 -6.42 12.39
N SER A 117 -14.42 -5.78 13.17
CA SER A 117 -13.56 -4.69 12.68
C SER A 117 -12.65 -5.15 11.54
N ALA A 118 -12.06 -6.34 11.64
CA ALA A 118 -11.23 -6.91 10.57
C ALA A 118 -12.04 -7.16 9.28
N ASN A 119 -13.25 -7.70 9.39
CA ASN A 119 -14.13 -7.92 8.24
C ASN A 119 -14.54 -6.60 7.57
N ASN A 120 -14.84 -5.56 8.36
CA ASN A 120 -15.16 -4.24 7.83
C ASN A 120 -13.97 -3.59 7.11
N ALA A 121 -12.76 -3.77 7.64
CA ALA A 121 -11.54 -3.31 6.99
C ALA A 121 -11.31 -4.02 5.65
N GLN A 122 -11.51 -5.35 5.60
CA GLN A 122 -11.42 -6.13 4.37
C GLN A 122 -12.44 -5.65 3.32
N ALA A 123 -13.71 -5.46 3.70
CA ALA A 123 -14.74 -4.97 2.78
C ALA A 123 -14.42 -3.57 2.23
N THR A 124 -13.83 -2.70 3.06
CA THR A 124 -13.37 -1.37 2.62
C THR A 124 -12.23 -1.48 1.61
N ALA A 125 -11.28 -2.39 1.84
CA ALA A 125 -10.17 -2.64 0.92
C ALA A 125 -10.67 -3.22 -0.43
N ASP A 126 -11.61 -4.16 -0.39
CA ASP A 126 -12.20 -4.76 -1.59
C ASP A 126 -12.95 -3.70 -2.44
N GLN A 127 -13.68 -2.80 -1.78
CA GLN A 127 -14.35 -1.69 -2.47
C GLN A 127 -13.35 -0.72 -3.10
N ALA A 128 -12.26 -0.38 -2.40
CA ALA A 128 -11.22 0.49 -2.95
C ALA A 128 -10.54 -0.13 -4.18
N LEU A 129 -10.31 -1.45 -4.18
CA LEU A 129 -9.76 -2.17 -5.33
C LEU A 129 -10.72 -2.14 -6.52
N LYS A 130 -12.02 -2.33 -6.26
CA LYS A 130 -13.06 -2.22 -7.29
C LYS A 130 -13.10 -0.82 -7.89
N ASP A 131 -13.11 0.22 -7.07
CA ASP A 131 -13.15 1.61 -7.53
C ASP A 131 -11.90 1.97 -8.35
N ALA A 132 -10.72 1.48 -7.96
CA ALA A 132 -9.49 1.65 -8.71
C ALA A 132 -9.58 0.96 -10.09
N THR A 133 -10.12 -0.26 -10.14
CA THR A 133 -10.32 -1.02 -11.38
C THR A 133 -11.30 -0.30 -12.31
N ASP A 134 -12.42 0.18 -11.78
CA ASP A 134 -13.43 0.91 -12.56
C ASP A 134 -12.87 2.21 -13.14
N LYS A 135 -12.07 2.95 -12.36
CA LYS A 135 -11.35 4.15 -12.85
C LYS A 135 -10.33 3.82 -13.93
N ALA A 136 -9.58 2.73 -13.78
CA ALA A 136 -8.61 2.29 -14.78
C ALA A 136 -9.31 1.94 -16.12
N ASN A 137 -10.40 1.17 -16.05
CA ASN A 137 -11.20 0.81 -17.22
C ASN A 137 -11.83 2.04 -17.89
N ALA A 138 -12.31 3.01 -17.12
CA ALA A 138 -12.84 4.26 -17.65
C ALA A 138 -11.76 5.11 -18.34
N ALA A 139 -10.55 5.17 -17.77
CA ALA A 139 -9.41 5.86 -18.36
C ALA A 139 -8.98 5.22 -19.69
N GLU A 140 -8.88 3.89 -19.74
CA GLU A 140 -8.57 3.14 -20.97
C GLU A 140 -9.63 3.40 -22.06
N LYS A 141 -10.92 3.30 -21.71
CA LYS A 141 -12.01 3.58 -22.64
C LYS A 141 -11.94 5.01 -23.20
N ASN A 142 -11.66 6.00 -22.36
CA ASN A 142 -11.56 7.40 -22.79
C ASN A 142 -10.33 7.62 -23.69
N ALA A 143 -9.20 6.98 -23.39
CA ALA A 143 -8.00 7.04 -24.22
C ALA A 143 -8.24 6.41 -25.60
N ASN A 144 -8.96 5.28 -25.66
CA ASN A 144 -9.33 4.63 -26.91
C ASN A 144 -10.28 5.50 -27.73
N ILE A 145 -11.33 6.09 -27.12
CA ILE A 145 -12.24 7.01 -27.80
C ILE A 145 -11.49 8.22 -28.39
N TYR A 146 -10.57 8.81 -27.63
CA TYR A 146 -9.77 9.93 -28.10
C TYR A 146 -8.89 9.52 -29.30
N THR A 147 -8.23 8.36 -29.20
CA THR A 147 -7.37 7.82 -30.25
C THR A 147 -8.16 7.52 -31.52
N ASP A 148 -9.31 6.85 -31.40
CA ASP A 148 -10.22 6.55 -32.52
C ASP A 148 -10.73 7.82 -33.20
N SER A 149 -11.06 8.85 -32.42
CA SER A 149 -11.44 10.17 -32.95
C SER A 149 -10.31 10.78 -33.77
N LYS A 150 -9.07 10.78 -33.26
CA LYS A 150 -7.91 11.34 -33.98
C LYS A 150 -7.56 10.55 -35.24
N ILE A 151 -7.69 9.23 -35.21
CA ILE A 151 -7.53 8.39 -36.40
C ILE A 151 -8.62 8.71 -37.43
N THR A 152 -9.87 8.91 -36.98
CA THR A 152 -10.99 9.25 -37.86
C THR A 152 -10.80 10.63 -38.50
N ASP A 153 -10.38 11.63 -37.73
CA ASP A 153 -10.05 12.97 -38.22
C ASP A 153 -8.95 12.89 -39.30
N ALA A 154 -7.83 12.23 -38.98
CA ALA A 154 -6.71 12.08 -39.89
C ALA A 154 -7.09 11.32 -41.17
N LYS A 155 -7.91 10.26 -41.07
CA LYS A 155 -8.42 9.51 -42.22
C LYS A 155 -9.32 10.38 -43.10
N THR A 156 -10.14 11.25 -42.50
CA THR A 156 -11.04 12.15 -43.22
C THR A 156 -10.26 13.23 -43.96
N GLU A 157 -9.25 13.81 -43.31
CA GLU A 157 -8.34 14.79 -43.93
C GLU A 157 -7.54 14.17 -45.08
N LEU A 158 -6.97 12.98 -44.86
CA LEU A 158 -6.22 12.26 -45.89
C LEU A 158 -7.09 11.96 -47.12
N ASN A 159 -8.32 11.47 -46.91
CA ASN A 159 -9.26 11.20 -48.00
C ASN A 159 -9.64 12.47 -48.77
N THR A 160 -9.83 13.58 -48.06
CA THR A 160 -10.09 14.89 -48.69
C THR A 160 -8.91 15.31 -49.55
N ASN A 161 -7.69 15.22 -49.04
CA ASN A 161 -6.48 15.59 -49.79
C ASN A 161 -6.27 14.68 -51.00
N ILE A 162 -6.45 13.36 -50.87
CA ILE A 162 -6.37 12.41 -51.99
C ILE A 162 -7.40 12.76 -53.07
N ASN A 163 -8.64 13.07 -52.68
CA ASN A 163 -9.69 13.44 -53.64
C ASN A 163 -9.37 14.76 -54.34
N ASN A 164 -8.89 15.76 -53.62
CA ASN A 164 -8.51 17.05 -54.21
C ASN A 164 -7.36 16.87 -55.21
N SER A 165 -6.27 16.19 -54.82
CA SER A 165 -5.15 15.93 -55.72
C SER A 165 -5.54 15.06 -56.92
N LYS A 166 -6.42 14.07 -56.73
CA LYS A 166 -6.97 13.26 -57.84
C LYS A 166 -7.76 14.13 -58.80
N ASN A 167 -8.64 15.00 -58.29
CA ASN A 167 -9.46 15.89 -59.12
C ASN A 167 -8.59 16.91 -59.86
N GLU A 168 -7.63 17.53 -59.19
CA GLU A 168 -6.66 18.44 -59.82
C GLU A 168 -5.89 17.73 -60.94
N ALA A 169 -5.35 16.53 -60.69
CA ALA A 169 -4.64 15.76 -61.71
C ALA A 169 -5.52 15.44 -62.93
N ILE A 170 -6.78 15.06 -62.69
CA ILE A 170 -7.75 14.81 -63.78
C ILE A 170 -8.03 16.11 -64.55
N THR A 171 -8.29 17.22 -63.86
CA THR A 171 -8.55 18.52 -64.50
C THR A 171 -7.35 18.98 -65.32
N THR A 172 -6.14 18.91 -64.80
CA THR A 172 -4.92 19.26 -65.53
C THR A 172 -4.70 18.37 -66.75
N SER A 173 -4.89 17.05 -66.60
CA SER A 173 -4.76 16.10 -67.71
C SER A 173 -5.78 16.34 -68.82
N ASN A 174 -7.04 16.61 -68.45
CA ASN A 174 -8.10 16.92 -69.41
C ASN A 174 -7.79 18.23 -70.15
N ASN A 175 -7.44 19.29 -69.42
CA ASN A 175 -7.10 20.59 -70.03
C ASN A 175 -5.92 20.47 -71.01
N TYR A 176 -4.88 19.70 -70.66
CA TYR A 176 -3.75 19.45 -71.54
C TYR A 176 -4.17 18.67 -72.80
N THR A 177 -4.97 17.61 -72.62
CA THR A 177 -5.46 16.77 -73.72
C THR A 177 -6.35 17.58 -74.67
N ASP A 178 -7.30 18.35 -74.13
CA ASP A 178 -8.19 19.21 -74.89
C ASP A 178 -7.40 20.26 -75.67
N SER A 179 -6.39 20.88 -75.05
CA SER A 179 -5.48 21.82 -75.73
C SER A 179 -4.77 21.15 -76.90
N LYS A 180 -4.19 19.96 -76.72
CA LYS A 180 -3.45 19.25 -77.79
C LYS A 180 -4.36 18.78 -78.91
N VAL A 181 -5.57 18.33 -78.59
CA VAL A 181 -6.59 17.99 -79.59
C VAL A 181 -6.98 19.24 -80.39
N ASN A 182 -7.15 20.38 -79.73
CA ASN A 182 -7.51 21.62 -80.40
C ASN A 182 -6.37 22.16 -81.29
N ASP A 183 -5.12 22.10 -80.82
CA ASP A 183 -3.92 22.42 -81.61
C ASP A 183 -3.89 21.56 -82.90
N THR A 184 -4.02 20.24 -82.74
CA THR A 184 -4.02 19.27 -83.86
C THR A 184 -5.18 19.52 -84.83
N LYS A 185 -6.37 19.83 -84.31
CA LYS A 185 -7.55 20.14 -85.13
C LYS A 185 -7.32 21.40 -85.96
N ASN A 186 -6.71 22.43 -85.38
CA ASN A 186 -6.41 23.68 -86.08
C ASN A 186 -5.37 23.45 -87.18
N GLU A 187 -4.28 22.74 -86.88
CA GLU A 187 -3.25 22.39 -87.86
C GLU A 187 -3.80 21.55 -89.02
N LEU A 188 -4.60 20.53 -88.71
CA LEU A 188 -5.26 19.70 -89.72
C LEU A 188 -6.18 20.52 -90.63
N ASN A 189 -6.98 21.43 -90.06
CA ASN A 189 -7.83 22.32 -90.83
C ASN A 189 -7.01 23.21 -91.78
N THR A 190 -5.90 23.78 -91.30
CA THR A 190 -4.98 24.57 -92.14
C THR A 190 -4.39 23.73 -93.27
N ASN A 191 -3.95 22.51 -93.00
CA ASN A 191 -3.39 21.60 -94.00
C ASN A 191 -4.43 21.19 -95.06
N ILE A 192 -5.67 20.92 -94.65
CA ILE A 192 -6.78 20.63 -95.57
C ILE A 192 -7.05 21.85 -96.47
N THR A 193 -7.09 23.06 -95.90
CA THR A 193 -7.29 24.29 -96.67
C THR A 193 -6.17 24.51 -97.68
N ASN A 194 -4.90 24.36 -97.27
CA ASN A 194 -3.75 24.52 -98.14
C ASN A 194 -3.77 23.49 -99.27
N SER A 195 -3.97 22.21 -98.95
CA SER A 195 -4.05 21.13 -99.95
C SER A 195 -5.20 21.34 -100.94
N LYS A 196 -6.36 21.81 -100.46
CA LYS A 196 -7.50 22.14 -101.31
C LYS A 196 -7.16 23.29 -102.27
N ASN A 197 -6.51 24.34 -101.77
CA ASN A 197 -6.10 25.48 -102.58
C ASN A 197 -5.03 25.08 -103.61
N GLU A 198 -4.01 24.31 -103.23
CA GLU A 198 -2.99 23.80 -104.15
C GLU A 198 -3.58 22.91 -105.24
N ALA A 199 -4.52 22.02 -104.90
CA ALA A 199 -5.22 21.18 -105.86
C ALA A 199 -6.05 22.02 -106.85
N ILE A 200 -6.76 23.05 -106.37
CA ILE A 200 -7.51 23.98 -107.23
C ILE A 200 -6.55 24.74 -108.15
N THR A 201 -5.46 25.30 -107.63
CA THR A 201 -4.46 26.03 -108.43
C THR A 201 -3.83 25.14 -109.50
N THR A 202 -3.46 23.91 -109.14
CA THR A 202 -2.88 22.94 -110.10
C THR A 202 -3.86 22.57 -111.19
N SER A 203 -5.12 22.30 -110.83
CA SER A 203 -6.20 21.98 -111.77
C SER A 203 -6.51 23.13 -112.73
N ASN A 204 -6.54 24.37 -112.21
CA ASN A 204 -6.74 25.57 -113.04
C ASN A 204 -5.57 25.76 -114.00
N ASN A 205 -4.33 25.70 -113.52
CA ASN A 205 -3.14 25.84 -114.38
C ASN A 205 -3.08 24.79 -115.49
N TYR A 206 -3.43 23.53 -115.18
CA TYR A 206 -3.50 22.46 -116.19
C TYR A 206 -4.60 22.73 -117.22
N THR A 207 -5.78 23.15 -116.77
CA THR A 207 -6.91 23.49 -117.66
C THR A 207 -6.56 24.66 -118.58
N ASP A 208 -5.96 25.72 -118.03
CA ASP A 208 -5.50 26.89 -118.79
C ASP A 208 -4.41 26.52 -119.81
N SER A 209 -3.47 25.65 -119.43
CA SER A 209 -2.45 25.11 -120.33
C SER A 209 -3.08 24.32 -121.48
N LYS A 210 -4.04 23.44 -121.20
CA LYS A 210 -4.72 22.66 -122.25
C LYS A 210 -5.58 23.51 -123.18
N ILE A 211 -6.25 24.54 -122.66
CA ILE A 211 -6.96 25.53 -123.47
C ILE A 211 -5.98 26.28 -124.38
N THR A 212 -4.81 26.65 -123.85
CA THR A 212 -3.75 27.35 -124.61
C THR A 212 -3.17 26.46 -125.71
N ASP A 213 -2.83 25.21 -125.40
CA ASP A 213 -2.34 24.22 -126.38
C ASP A 213 -3.36 24.03 -127.51
N THR A 214 -4.63 23.80 -127.15
CA THR A 214 -5.72 23.60 -128.12
C THR A 214 -5.93 24.85 -128.99
N LYS A 215 -5.84 26.05 -128.41
CA LYS A 215 -5.95 27.32 -129.14
C LYS A 215 -4.80 27.50 -130.14
N ASN A 216 -3.59 27.13 -129.75
CA ASN A 216 -2.40 27.21 -130.62
C ASN A 216 -2.46 26.19 -131.76
N GLU A 217 -2.89 24.96 -131.47
CA GLU A 217 -3.11 23.91 -132.47
C GLU A 217 -4.20 24.31 -133.47
N LEU A 218 -5.32 24.85 -132.99
CA LEU A 218 -6.40 25.35 -133.84
C LEU A 218 -5.94 26.49 -134.76
N ASN A 219 -5.18 27.46 -134.24
CA ASN A 219 -4.62 28.56 -135.03
C ASN A 219 -3.62 28.08 -136.09
N THR A 220 -2.83 27.05 -135.76
CA THR A 220 -1.89 26.40 -136.69
C THR A 220 -2.66 25.67 -137.79
N ASN A 221 -3.71 24.93 -137.44
CA ASN A 221 -4.57 24.24 -138.40
C ASN A 221 -5.30 25.23 -139.34
N ILE A 222 -5.83 26.34 -138.82
CA ILE A 222 -6.44 27.41 -139.65
C ILE A 222 -5.42 28.01 -140.64
N SER A 223 -4.19 28.23 -140.20
CA SER A 223 -3.10 28.76 -141.05
C SER A 223 -2.70 27.76 -142.13
N ASN A 224 -2.62 26.48 -141.77
CA ASN A 224 -2.31 25.40 -142.71
C ASN A 224 -3.44 25.22 -143.74
N SER A 225 -4.71 25.19 -143.32
CA SER A 225 -5.85 25.10 -144.25
C SER A 225 -5.95 26.30 -145.20
N LYS A 226 -5.59 27.50 -144.75
CA LYS A 226 -5.50 28.70 -145.61
C LYS A 226 -4.42 28.55 -146.69
N ASN A 227 -3.31 27.89 -146.39
CA ASN A 227 -2.21 27.64 -147.34
C ASN A 227 -2.48 26.42 -148.25
N GLU A 228 -3.16 25.38 -147.74
CA GLU A 228 -3.56 24.20 -148.53
C GLU A 228 -4.66 24.51 -149.56
N ALA A 229 -5.56 25.45 -149.29
CA ALA A 229 -6.53 25.94 -150.27
C ALA A 229 -5.86 26.58 -151.51
N ILE A 230 -4.67 27.17 -151.34
CA ILE A 230 -3.87 27.74 -152.44
C ILE A 230 -3.17 26.64 -153.24
N SER A 231 -2.82 25.51 -152.61
CA SER A 231 -2.07 24.41 -153.22
C SER A 231 -2.95 23.38 -153.96
N THR A 232 -4.23 23.28 -153.59
CA THR A 232 -5.20 22.27 -154.09
C THR A 232 -5.64 22.50 -155.55
N SER A 233 -5.38 23.68 -156.12
CA SER A 233 -5.64 23.94 -157.55
C SER A 233 -4.74 23.11 -158.49
N ASN A 234 -3.68 22.44 -158.02
CA ASN A 234 -2.59 22.03 -158.89
C ASN A 234 -2.46 20.56 -159.28
N ASN A 235 -2.89 19.53 -158.54
CA ASN A 235 -2.39 18.18 -158.89
C ASN A 235 -3.36 17.02 -158.69
N TYR A 236 -4.18 16.83 -159.72
CA TYR A 236 -4.82 15.62 -160.25
C TYR A 236 -3.90 14.36 -160.36
N THR A 237 -2.65 14.44 -159.91
CA THR A 237 -1.57 13.49 -160.23
C THR A 237 -1.42 12.33 -159.24
N ASP A 238 -1.88 12.44 -157.99
CA ASP A 238 -1.39 11.56 -156.91
C ASP A 238 -2.33 10.41 -156.52
N SER A 239 -3.10 9.90 -157.49
CA SER A 239 -3.84 8.61 -157.41
C SER A 239 -2.91 7.39 -157.25
N LYS A 240 -1.58 7.61 -157.28
CA LYS A 240 -0.51 6.61 -157.09
C LYS A 240 -0.02 6.43 -155.64
N ILE A 241 -0.44 7.28 -154.68
CA ILE A 241 0.15 7.34 -153.32
C ILE A 241 -0.48 6.36 -152.29
N THR A 242 -1.63 5.76 -152.59
CA THR A 242 -2.40 4.92 -151.64
C THR A 242 -1.63 3.71 -151.10
N ASP A 243 -0.68 3.16 -151.86
CA ASP A 243 0.02 1.93 -151.50
C ASP A 243 1.15 2.12 -150.47
N THR A 244 1.65 3.34 -150.28
CA THR A 244 2.77 3.64 -149.35
C THR A 244 2.32 3.84 -147.89
N LYS A 245 1.02 4.07 -147.65
CA LYS A 245 0.46 4.44 -146.33
C LYS A 245 0.34 3.27 -145.33
N SER A 246 0.40 2.03 -145.81
CA SER A 246 0.19 0.83 -144.98
C SER A 246 1.45 0.35 -144.25
N GLU A 247 2.63 0.52 -144.84
CA GLU A 247 3.92 0.07 -144.28
C GLU A 247 4.44 1.00 -143.16
N LEU A 248 4.15 2.31 -143.24
CA LEU A 248 4.60 3.31 -142.27
C LEU A 248 3.88 3.22 -140.91
N ASN A 249 2.59 2.89 -140.89
CA ASN A 249 1.79 2.81 -139.65
C ASN A 249 2.18 1.62 -138.75
N THR A 250 2.70 0.54 -139.34
CA THR A 250 3.13 -0.66 -138.61
C THR A 250 4.45 -0.42 -137.85
N ASN A 251 5.40 0.30 -138.46
CA ASN A 251 6.69 0.63 -137.83
C ASN A 251 6.57 1.67 -136.69
N ILE A 252 5.62 2.61 -136.81
CA ILE A 252 5.30 3.59 -135.75
C ILE A 252 4.71 2.90 -134.50
N THR A 253 3.86 1.88 -134.69
CA THR A 253 3.18 1.19 -133.59
C THR A 253 4.14 0.31 -132.76
N ASN A 254 5.05 -0.41 -133.41
CA ASN A 254 6.02 -1.27 -132.72
C ASN A 254 7.06 -0.46 -131.94
N SER A 255 7.60 0.62 -132.52
CA SER A 255 8.56 1.50 -131.83
C SER A 255 7.95 2.21 -130.62
N LYS A 256 6.67 2.59 -130.70
CA LYS A 256 5.93 3.21 -129.59
C LYS A 256 5.76 2.24 -128.41
N ASN A 257 5.42 0.98 -128.68
CA ASN A 257 5.19 -0.01 -127.63
C ASN A 257 6.51 -0.43 -126.93
N GLU A 258 7.61 -0.64 -127.67
CA GLU A 258 8.91 -0.95 -127.06
C GLU A 258 9.45 0.20 -126.18
N ALA A 259 9.28 1.44 -126.61
CA ALA A 259 9.67 2.62 -125.82
C ALA A 259 8.86 2.76 -124.53
N VAL A 260 7.54 2.53 -124.59
CA VAL A 260 6.65 2.60 -123.42
C VAL A 260 6.96 1.47 -122.43
N THR A 261 7.15 0.23 -122.90
CA THR A 261 7.49 -0.90 -122.03
C THR A 261 8.84 -0.71 -121.31
N THR A 262 9.85 -0.20 -122.02
CA THR A 262 11.17 0.06 -121.42
C THR A 262 11.10 1.18 -120.37
N SER A 263 10.36 2.25 -120.66
CA SER A 263 10.16 3.37 -119.73
C SER A 263 9.38 2.95 -118.47
N ASN A 264 8.34 2.13 -118.62
CA ASN A 264 7.56 1.64 -117.48
C ASN A 264 8.41 0.72 -116.59
N ASN A 265 9.13 -0.25 -117.16
CA ASN A 265 9.99 -1.15 -116.39
C ASN A 265 11.10 -0.41 -115.62
N TYR A 266 11.71 0.62 -116.23
CA TYR A 266 12.70 1.45 -115.54
C TYR A 266 12.09 2.27 -114.40
N THR A 267 10.90 2.84 -114.63
CA THR A 267 10.17 3.62 -113.62
C THR A 267 9.75 2.74 -112.44
N ASP A 268 9.20 1.56 -112.71
CA ASP A 268 8.78 0.59 -111.69
C ASP A 268 9.96 0.08 -110.87
N SER A 269 11.12 -0.17 -111.51
CA SER A 269 12.36 -0.53 -110.81
C SER A 269 12.82 0.59 -109.88
N LYS A 270 12.83 1.85 -110.35
CA LYS A 270 13.26 3.00 -109.52
C LYS A 270 12.29 3.29 -108.37
N ILE A 271 10.99 3.12 -108.58
CA ILE A 271 9.98 3.23 -107.50
C ILE A 271 10.20 2.13 -106.46
N THR A 272 10.50 0.90 -106.89
CA THR A 272 10.75 -0.23 -105.99
C THR A 272 12.01 -0.03 -105.15
N ASP A 273 13.11 0.39 -105.77
CA ASP A 273 14.36 0.70 -105.07
C ASP A 273 14.15 1.80 -104.01
N THR A 274 13.48 2.90 -104.41
CA THR A 274 13.18 4.03 -103.52
C THR A 274 12.28 3.62 -102.36
N LYS A 275 11.28 2.76 -102.60
CA LYS A 275 10.38 2.24 -101.56
C LYS A 275 11.12 1.38 -100.54
N ASN A 276 12.07 0.55 -100.98
CA ASN A 276 12.86 -0.31 -100.09
C ASN A 276 13.84 0.51 -99.23
N GLU A 277 14.48 1.52 -99.82
CA GLU A 277 15.37 2.44 -99.10
C GLU A 277 14.59 3.27 -98.07
N LEU A 278 13.43 3.81 -98.45
CA LEU A 278 12.55 4.57 -97.54
C LEU A 278 12.08 3.72 -96.36
N ASN A 279 11.64 2.48 -96.61
CA ASN A 279 11.22 1.55 -95.55
C ASN A 279 12.37 1.26 -94.58
N THR A 280 13.58 1.06 -95.08
CA THR A 280 14.77 0.83 -94.25
C THR A 280 15.08 2.04 -93.37
N ASN A 281 15.03 3.25 -93.93
CA ASN A 281 15.27 4.49 -93.19
C ASN A 281 14.19 4.74 -92.12
N ILE A 282 12.92 4.48 -92.42
CA ILE A 282 11.81 4.55 -91.45
C ILE A 282 12.04 3.57 -90.29
N THR A 283 12.41 2.31 -90.59
CA THR A 283 12.67 1.30 -89.56
C THR A 283 13.84 1.67 -88.66
N ASN A 284 14.96 2.14 -89.23
CA ASN A 284 16.12 2.57 -88.46
C ASN A 284 15.79 3.76 -87.56
N SER A 285 15.12 4.78 -88.12
CA SER A 285 14.72 5.98 -87.36
C SER A 285 13.76 5.65 -86.23
N LYS A 286 12.82 4.73 -86.46
CA LYS A 286 11.90 4.23 -85.43
C LYS A 286 12.66 3.52 -84.30
N ASN A 287 13.61 2.65 -84.64
CA ASN A 287 14.37 1.89 -83.65
C ASN A 287 15.30 2.80 -82.82
N GLU A 288 15.96 3.78 -83.44
CA GLU A 288 16.78 4.77 -82.74
C GLU A 288 15.95 5.66 -81.80
N ALA A 289 14.77 6.11 -82.25
CA ALA A 289 13.86 6.88 -81.43
C ALA A 289 13.37 6.09 -80.20
N ILE A 290 13.03 4.81 -80.39
CA ILE A 290 12.64 3.90 -79.29
C ILE A 290 13.81 3.69 -78.33
N ALA A 291 15.01 3.40 -78.83
CA ALA A 291 16.19 3.16 -77.99
C ALA A 291 16.58 4.40 -77.16
N THR A 292 16.49 5.59 -77.75
CA THR A 292 16.78 6.86 -77.08
C THR A 292 15.74 7.15 -75.99
N SER A 293 14.45 6.95 -76.31
CA SER A 293 13.36 7.15 -75.35
C SER A 293 13.44 6.19 -74.17
N ASN A 294 13.74 4.91 -74.43
CA ASN A 294 13.92 3.91 -73.38
C ASN A 294 15.10 4.25 -72.47
N ASN A 295 16.27 4.58 -73.04
CA ASN A 295 17.45 4.97 -72.25
C ASN A 295 17.19 6.21 -71.38
N TYR A 296 16.49 7.22 -71.91
CA TYR A 296 16.14 8.41 -71.14
C TYR A 296 15.19 8.05 -69.97
N THR A 297 14.18 7.22 -70.24
CA THR A 297 13.21 6.77 -69.24
C THR A 297 13.89 5.95 -68.14
N ASP A 298 14.72 4.97 -68.50
CA ASP A 298 15.47 4.13 -67.56
C ASP A 298 16.43 4.96 -66.70
N SER A 299 17.11 5.95 -67.29
CA SER A 299 18.00 6.86 -66.57
C SER A 299 17.23 7.74 -65.57
N LYS A 300 16.05 8.24 -65.93
CA LYS A 300 15.18 8.99 -65.02
C LYS A 300 14.59 8.12 -63.92
N ILE A 301 14.24 6.87 -64.21
CA ILE A 301 13.82 5.89 -63.20
C ILE A 301 14.95 5.61 -62.20
N GLN A 302 16.19 5.41 -62.68
CA GLN A 302 17.34 5.22 -61.77
C GLN A 302 17.62 6.43 -60.88
N GLN A 303 17.57 7.65 -61.43
CA GLN A 303 17.72 8.87 -60.62
C GLN A 303 16.61 8.97 -59.56
N ASN A 304 15.36 8.75 -59.95
CA ASN A 304 14.23 8.80 -59.02
C ASN A 304 14.36 7.73 -57.92
N ASN A 305 14.73 6.49 -58.27
CA ASN A 305 14.95 5.43 -57.30
C ASN A 305 16.08 5.77 -56.31
N THR A 306 17.15 6.42 -56.78
CA THR A 306 18.25 6.86 -55.92
C THR A 306 17.76 7.90 -54.90
N VAL A 307 17.05 8.94 -55.37
CA VAL A 307 16.51 10.00 -54.50
C VAL A 307 15.47 9.45 -53.52
N ILE A 308 14.57 8.58 -53.98
CA ILE A 308 13.54 7.95 -53.13
C ILE A 308 14.20 7.13 -52.03
N ASN A 309 15.17 6.27 -52.37
CA ASN A 309 15.88 5.47 -51.37
C ASN A 309 16.64 6.34 -50.36
N GLN A 310 17.23 7.44 -50.81
CA GLN A 310 17.93 8.38 -49.94
C GLN A 310 16.96 9.07 -48.97
N ASN A 311 15.79 9.51 -49.46
CA ASN A 311 14.75 10.11 -48.64
C ASN A 311 14.16 9.11 -47.63
N ILE A 312 13.92 7.86 -48.04
CA ILE A 312 13.45 6.80 -47.15
C ILE A 312 14.47 6.53 -46.04
N ASN A 313 15.76 6.44 -46.37
CA ASN A 313 16.80 6.22 -45.38
C ASN A 313 16.94 7.39 -44.41
N ASN A 314 16.87 8.62 -44.90
CA ASN A 314 16.91 9.81 -44.04
C ASN A 314 15.70 9.85 -43.10
N ALA A 315 14.49 9.65 -43.62
CA ALA A 315 13.27 9.61 -42.81
C ALA A 315 13.32 8.49 -41.76
N LYS A 316 13.81 7.30 -42.14
CA LYS A 316 14.02 6.17 -41.22
C LYS A 316 15.01 6.52 -40.11
N ASN A 317 16.15 7.10 -40.45
CA ASN A 317 17.19 7.46 -39.47
C ASN A 317 16.72 8.56 -38.51
N GLU A 318 16.05 9.59 -39.01
CA GLU A 318 15.46 10.64 -38.17
C GLU A 318 14.37 10.08 -37.25
N SER A 319 13.50 9.19 -37.77
CA SER A 319 12.48 8.53 -36.96
C SER A 319 13.09 7.68 -35.84
N ILE A 320 14.13 6.89 -36.13
CA ILE A 320 14.87 6.10 -35.13
C ILE A 320 15.49 7.03 -34.08
N LYS A 321 16.13 8.13 -34.50
CA LYS A 321 16.76 9.10 -33.60
C LYS A 321 15.75 9.74 -32.65
N VAL A 322 14.61 10.17 -33.17
CA VAL A 322 13.51 10.73 -32.37
C VAL A 322 12.97 9.69 -31.38
N SER A 323 12.75 8.46 -31.84
CA SER A 323 12.27 7.37 -30.99
C SER A 323 13.25 7.06 -29.85
N ASN A 324 14.54 6.97 -30.13
CA ASN A 324 15.57 6.73 -29.11
C ASN A 324 15.63 7.88 -28.11
N THR A 325 15.62 9.13 -28.60
CA THR A 325 15.65 10.32 -27.73
C THR A 325 14.44 10.35 -26.79
N TYR A 326 13.24 10.01 -27.30
CA TYR A 326 12.04 9.94 -26.48
C TYR A 326 12.13 8.82 -25.42
N THR A 327 12.57 7.62 -25.82
CA THR A 327 12.74 6.49 -24.90
C THR A 327 13.76 6.79 -23.81
N ASP A 328 14.93 7.36 -24.17
CA ASP A 328 15.96 7.74 -23.22
C ASP A 328 15.45 8.81 -22.24
N SER A 329 14.72 9.82 -22.74
CA SER A 329 14.11 10.85 -21.91
C SER A 329 13.12 10.26 -20.89
N LYS A 330 12.24 9.34 -21.32
CA LYS A 330 11.30 8.67 -20.41
C LYS A 330 11.96 7.73 -19.41
N TYR A 331 13.03 7.05 -19.83
CA TYR A 331 13.83 6.24 -18.92
C TYR A 331 14.48 7.11 -17.83
N GLN A 332 15.07 8.26 -18.20
CA GLN A 332 15.67 9.20 -17.25
C GLN A 332 14.64 9.85 -16.31
N GLU A 333 13.45 10.22 -16.81
CA GLU A 333 12.34 10.66 -15.95
C GLU A 333 11.98 9.60 -14.90
N GLY A 334 11.92 8.33 -15.29
CA GLY A 334 11.66 7.21 -14.37
C GLY A 334 12.74 7.08 -13.29
N VAL A 335 14.02 7.13 -13.68
CA VAL A 335 15.15 7.08 -12.73
C VAL A 335 15.10 8.25 -11.76
N ASN A 336 14.86 9.47 -12.24
CA ASN A 336 14.76 10.66 -11.39
C ASN A 336 13.60 10.58 -10.40
N TYR A 337 12.45 10.07 -10.84
CA TYR A 337 11.31 9.84 -9.96
C TYR A 337 11.65 8.83 -8.86
N THR A 338 12.27 7.69 -9.22
CA THR A 338 12.69 6.68 -8.24
C THR A 338 13.70 7.24 -7.24
N ASN A 339 14.70 8.00 -7.69
CA ASN A 339 15.68 8.63 -6.79
C ASN A 339 15.01 9.62 -5.82
N THR A 340 14.08 10.45 -6.32
CA THR A 340 13.34 11.40 -5.48
C THR A 340 12.54 10.69 -4.39
N MET A 341 11.83 9.61 -4.75
CA MET A 341 11.06 8.81 -3.79
C MET A 341 11.97 8.07 -2.80
N TYR A 342 13.12 7.59 -3.26
CA TYR A 342 14.13 6.96 -2.40
C TYR A 342 14.66 7.95 -1.36
N ASP A 343 15.06 9.15 -1.78
CA ASP A 343 15.54 10.21 -0.88
C ASP A 343 14.47 10.61 0.14
N GLN A 344 13.21 10.76 -0.29
CA GLN A 344 12.08 11.01 0.62
C GLN A 344 11.91 9.89 1.66
N SER A 345 12.09 8.63 1.26
CA SER A 345 11.98 7.49 2.18
C SER A 345 13.08 7.49 3.25
N ILE A 346 14.32 7.82 2.86
CA ILE A 346 15.45 7.97 3.78
C ILE A 346 15.17 9.12 4.75
N HIS A 347 14.70 10.26 4.24
CA HIS A 347 14.37 11.42 5.07
C HIS A 347 13.25 11.13 6.07
N TYR A 348 12.21 10.39 5.65
CA TYR A 348 11.12 9.98 6.53
C TYR A 348 11.62 9.04 7.63
N ALA A 349 12.44 8.04 7.28
CA ALA A 349 13.02 7.11 8.24
C ALA A 349 13.93 7.82 9.25
N GLN A 350 14.76 8.77 8.79
CA GLN A 350 15.59 9.61 9.65
C GLN A 350 14.75 10.47 10.59
N ASN A 351 13.75 11.19 10.09
CA ASN A 351 12.86 11.99 10.94
C ASN A 351 12.10 11.15 11.97
N ALA A 352 11.70 9.92 11.61
CA ALA A 352 11.05 9.00 12.54
C ALA A 352 12.02 8.53 13.63
N ALA A 353 13.26 8.21 13.26
CA ALA A 353 14.32 7.84 14.20
C ALA A 353 14.66 9.01 15.15
N ASP A 354 14.85 10.22 14.62
CA ASP A 354 15.13 11.43 15.39
C ASP A 354 13.99 11.75 16.38
N ASN A 355 12.74 11.61 15.96
CA ASN A 355 11.58 11.78 16.85
C ASN A 355 11.54 10.72 17.95
N ALA A 356 11.85 9.46 17.63
CA ALA A 356 11.92 8.39 18.63
C ALA A 356 13.04 8.66 19.64
N GLU A 357 14.21 9.10 19.18
CA GLU A 357 15.34 9.47 20.03
C GLU A 357 14.99 10.67 20.92
N GLN A 358 14.39 11.74 20.38
CA GLN A 358 13.94 12.88 21.18
C GLN A 358 12.91 12.48 22.23
N ASN A 359 11.95 11.61 21.89
CA ASN A 359 10.95 11.12 22.85
C ASN A 359 11.60 10.27 23.95
N ALA A 360 12.57 9.42 23.60
CA ALA A 360 13.32 8.62 24.56
C ALA A 360 14.17 9.50 25.50
N ASN A 361 14.83 10.52 24.95
CA ASN A 361 15.59 11.50 25.72
C ASN A 361 14.68 12.30 26.65
N ASN A 362 13.55 12.83 26.15
CA ASN A 362 12.57 13.52 26.98
C ASN A 362 12.02 12.65 28.11
N TYR A 363 11.71 11.37 27.85
CA TYR A 363 11.27 10.45 28.89
C TYR A 363 12.36 10.22 29.95
N THR A 364 13.59 9.99 29.49
CA THR A 364 14.75 9.73 30.34
C THR A 364 15.09 10.95 31.20
N ASP A 365 15.13 12.15 30.61
CA ASP A 365 15.38 13.40 31.31
C ASP A 365 14.29 13.69 32.35
N ASN A 366 13.02 13.50 31.99
CA ASN A 366 11.92 13.63 32.96
C ASN A 366 12.07 12.66 34.13
N ARG A 367 12.44 11.40 33.85
CA ARG A 367 12.65 10.39 34.88
C ARG A 367 13.85 10.71 35.77
N ILE A 368 14.97 11.13 35.19
CA ILE A 368 16.18 11.54 35.90
C ILE A 368 15.88 12.77 36.76
N ASN A 369 15.16 13.76 36.24
CA ASN A 369 14.76 14.95 36.99
C ASN A 369 13.86 14.59 38.18
N GLN A 370 12.88 13.71 38.00
CA GLN A 370 12.03 13.22 39.09
C GLN A 370 12.84 12.49 40.17
N ILE A 371 13.78 11.63 39.76
CA ILE A 371 14.68 10.92 40.68
C ILE A 371 15.58 11.92 41.41
N GLY A 372 16.10 12.93 40.70
CA GLY A 372 16.90 14.01 41.28
C GLY A 372 16.14 14.79 42.35
N GLN A 373 14.90 15.18 42.07
CA GLN A 373 14.04 15.87 43.05
C GLN A 373 13.73 14.99 44.26
N GLN A 374 13.34 13.73 44.04
CA GLN A 374 13.04 12.79 45.11
C GLN A 374 14.29 12.49 45.97
N SER A 375 15.45 12.37 45.33
CA SER A 375 16.71 12.15 46.01
C SER A 375 17.13 13.37 46.83
N ASN A 376 17.00 14.58 46.27
CA ASN A 376 17.30 15.82 46.99
C ASN A 376 16.41 15.99 48.23
N GLN A 377 15.10 15.75 48.11
CA GLN A 377 14.20 15.79 49.28
C GLN A 377 14.61 14.79 50.36
N ARG A 378 15.02 13.57 49.97
CA ARG A 378 15.52 12.56 50.92
C ARG A 378 16.86 12.97 51.54
N PHE A 379 17.76 13.58 50.77
CA PHE A 379 19.03 14.09 51.28
C PHE A 379 18.82 15.26 52.23
N GLU A 380 17.93 16.19 51.94
CA GLU A 380 17.54 17.28 52.84
C GLU A 380 16.93 16.72 54.14
N GLN A 381 15.97 15.80 54.04
CA GLN A 381 15.38 15.14 55.22
C GLN A 381 16.41 14.38 56.04
N LEU A 382 17.40 13.76 55.38
CA LEU A 382 18.49 13.07 56.05
C LEU A 382 19.42 14.07 56.75
N ASN A 383 19.81 15.16 56.07
CA ASN A 383 20.62 16.22 56.64
C ASN A 383 19.95 16.82 57.89
N ASP A 384 18.67 17.14 57.79
CA ASP A 384 17.82 17.59 58.88
C ASP A 384 17.80 16.61 60.07
N LYS A 385 17.71 15.31 59.79
CA LYS A 385 17.74 14.27 60.84
C LYS A 385 19.13 14.17 61.48
N ILE A 386 20.20 14.33 60.71
CA ILE A 386 21.57 14.36 61.21
C ILE A 386 21.76 15.59 62.11
N GLU A 387 21.34 16.78 61.68
CA GLU A 387 21.44 18.00 62.46
C GLU A 387 20.62 17.94 63.76
N ARG A 388 19.37 17.44 63.70
CA ARG A 388 18.55 17.21 64.90
C ARG A 388 19.19 16.20 65.84
N THR A 389 19.77 15.13 65.31
CA THR A 389 20.50 14.13 66.11
C THR A 389 21.72 14.76 66.78
N ALA A 390 22.53 15.54 66.05
CA ALA A 390 23.70 16.23 66.59
C ALA A 390 23.30 17.24 67.68
N LYS A 391 22.23 18.02 67.49
CA LYS A 391 21.72 18.96 68.49
C LYS A 391 21.22 18.25 69.76
N ARG A 392 20.46 17.15 69.61
CA ARG A 392 20.00 16.34 70.75
C ARG A 392 21.17 15.71 71.50
N LEU A 393 22.19 15.23 70.78
CA LEU A 393 23.40 14.69 71.37
C LEU A 393 24.17 15.75 72.14
N ASN A 394 24.38 16.93 71.55
CA ASN A 394 25.05 18.05 72.22
C ASN A 394 24.32 18.46 73.50
N ALA A 395 22.98 18.52 73.47
CA ALA A 395 22.17 18.80 74.64
C ALA A 395 22.25 17.70 75.71
N ALA A 396 22.29 16.42 75.31
CA ALA A 396 22.46 15.31 76.25
C ALA A 396 23.85 15.33 76.92
N ILE A 397 24.92 15.64 76.17
CA ILE A 397 26.26 15.83 76.71
C ILE A 397 26.26 16.99 77.71
N ALA A 398 25.62 18.12 77.36
CA ALA A 398 25.43 19.23 78.28
C ALA A 398 24.69 18.80 79.57
N GLY A 399 23.70 17.90 79.47
CA GLY A 399 23.00 17.30 80.60
C GLY A 399 23.91 16.51 81.54
N VAL A 400 24.76 15.66 80.98
CA VAL A 400 25.74 14.90 81.77
C VAL A 400 26.81 15.82 82.38
N THR A 401 27.26 16.85 81.64
CA THR A 401 28.17 17.89 82.15
C THR A 401 27.53 18.68 83.30
N ALA A 402 26.24 18.98 83.20
CA ALA A 402 25.49 19.64 84.27
C ALA A 402 25.44 18.76 85.52
N ILE A 403 25.20 17.45 85.36
CA ILE A 403 25.20 16.47 86.45
C ILE A 403 26.58 16.34 87.11
N SER A 404 27.66 16.27 86.32
CA SER A 404 29.02 16.12 86.84
C SER A 404 29.51 17.36 87.59
N SER A 405 28.95 18.52 87.28
CA SER A 405 29.30 19.81 87.90
C SER A 405 28.49 20.12 89.17
N ILE A 406 27.59 19.22 89.60
CA ILE A 406 26.78 19.43 90.82
C ILE A 406 27.70 19.39 92.06
N PRO A 407 27.77 20.47 92.87
CA PRO A 407 28.50 20.44 94.13
C PRO A 407 27.69 19.72 95.21
N TYR A 408 28.38 19.01 96.10
CA TYR A 408 27.78 18.40 97.29
C TYR A 408 28.62 18.68 98.54
N VAL A 409 27.94 18.91 99.67
CA VAL A 409 28.60 19.19 100.96
C VAL A 409 28.88 17.87 101.67
N ALA A 410 30.16 17.56 101.88
CA ALA A 410 30.61 16.25 102.38
C ALA A 410 30.31 15.98 103.87
N GLU A 411 30.10 17.04 104.66
CA GLU A 411 29.93 16.93 106.12
C GLU A 411 28.49 16.62 106.55
N ASN A 412 27.50 16.82 105.66
CA ASN A 412 26.09 16.62 105.99
C ASN A 412 25.57 15.25 105.53
N SER A 413 24.67 14.66 106.33
CA SER A 413 24.03 13.38 106.00
C SER A 413 23.14 13.44 104.74
N PHE A 414 22.61 14.62 104.43
CA PHE A 414 21.86 14.91 103.22
C PHE A 414 22.39 16.19 102.59
N SER A 415 22.61 16.18 101.28
CA SER A 415 22.90 17.37 100.50
C SER A 415 22.17 17.35 99.17
N TYR A 416 21.86 18.54 98.66
CA TYR A 416 21.30 18.74 97.35
C TYR A 416 22.14 19.77 96.61
N GLY A 417 22.18 19.67 95.29
CA GLY A 417 22.91 20.58 94.45
C GLY A 417 22.22 20.74 93.10
N ILE A 418 22.50 21.87 92.48
CA ILE A 418 22.03 22.20 91.13
C ILE A 418 23.28 22.53 90.31
N GLY A 419 23.35 21.99 89.11
CA GLY A 419 24.43 22.20 88.16
C GLY A 419 23.86 22.67 86.83
N VAL A 420 24.62 23.48 86.11
CA VAL A 420 24.33 23.86 84.73
C VAL A 420 25.47 23.39 83.85
N GLY A 421 25.14 22.97 82.64
CA GLY A 421 26.11 22.44 81.69
C GLY A 421 25.87 23.04 80.31
N ASN A 422 26.95 23.33 79.61
CA ASN A 422 26.94 23.75 78.22
C ASN A 422 27.91 22.87 77.42
N TYR A 423 27.49 22.46 76.22
CA TYR A 423 28.36 21.82 75.24
C TYR A 423 27.90 22.20 73.83
N GLN A 424 28.75 22.93 73.10
CA GLN A 424 28.43 23.53 71.81
C GLN A 424 27.08 24.30 71.87
N ASN A 425 26.10 23.90 71.06
CA ASN A 425 24.77 24.50 70.98
C ASN A 425 23.73 23.84 71.92
N GLY A 426 24.17 22.96 72.83
CA GLY A 426 23.35 22.33 73.85
C GLY A 426 23.57 22.95 75.23
N ASN A 427 22.48 23.20 75.95
CA ASN A 427 22.51 23.68 77.34
C ASN A 427 21.64 22.76 78.19
N ALA A 428 21.99 22.56 79.45
CA ALA A 428 21.19 21.75 80.35
C ALA A 428 21.28 22.21 81.80
N LEU A 429 20.23 21.88 82.54
CA LEU A 429 20.11 22.07 83.97
C LEU A 429 20.01 20.69 84.63
N ALA A 430 20.76 20.48 85.70
CA ALA A 430 20.72 19.28 86.49
C ALA A 430 20.48 19.58 87.96
N ALA A 431 19.77 18.67 88.62
CA ALA A 431 19.58 18.66 90.05
C ALA A 431 19.95 17.29 90.59
N GLY A 432 20.56 17.28 91.77
CA GLY A 432 21.06 16.07 92.38
C GLY A 432 20.90 16.11 93.87
N ILE A 433 20.69 14.93 94.44
CA ILE A 433 20.69 14.72 95.88
C ILE A 433 21.74 13.67 96.22
N GLN A 434 22.40 13.86 97.36
CA GLN A 434 23.34 12.93 97.93
C GLN A 434 22.90 12.60 99.35
N TYR A 435 22.92 11.31 99.68
CA TYR A 435 22.65 10.80 101.02
C TYR A 435 23.83 9.97 101.51
N LYS A 436 24.33 10.30 102.69
CA LYS A 436 25.44 9.61 103.34
C LYS A 436 24.89 8.53 104.26
N THR A 437 25.10 7.27 103.89
CA THR A 437 24.57 6.12 104.63
C THR A 437 25.44 5.74 105.83
N SER A 438 26.73 6.10 105.83
CA SER A 438 27.68 5.94 106.95
C SER A 438 28.86 6.90 106.76
N LEU A 439 29.77 7.01 107.75
CA LEU A 439 30.95 7.92 107.69
C LEU A 439 31.76 7.79 106.38
N ASN A 440 31.74 6.61 105.78
CA ASN A 440 32.59 6.20 104.66
C ASN A 440 31.80 5.83 103.38
N THR A 441 30.47 5.92 103.37
CA THR A 441 29.63 5.48 102.23
C THR A 441 28.56 6.49 101.85
N ASN A 442 28.41 6.74 100.54
CA ASN A 442 27.48 7.73 99.99
C ASN A 442 26.69 7.19 98.79
N VAL A 443 25.43 7.60 98.67
CA VAL A 443 24.56 7.38 97.51
C VAL A 443 24.24 8.73 96.86
N ARG A 444 24.24 8.80 95.53
CA ARG A 444 23.84 9.97 94.75
C ARG A 444 22.74 9.62 93.75
N LEU A 445 21.76 10.51 93.62
CA LEU A 445 20.71 10.46 92.60
C LEU A 445 20.67 11.80 91.89
N ASN A 446 20.80 11.78 90.57
CA ASN A 446 20.92 12.95 89.72
C ASN A 446 19.92 12.89 88.58
N LEU A 447 19.34 14.03 88.23
CA LEU A 447 18.61 14.18 86.98
C LEU A 447 18.98 15.47 86.26
N SER A 448 18.89 15.44 84.94
CA SER A 448 19.06 16.64 84.11
C SER A 448 17.98 16.75 83.06
N TRP A 449 17.65 17.99 82.71
CA TRP A 449 16.84 18.36 81.56
C TRP A 449 17.64 19.28 80.66
N ASP A 450 17.63 18.97 79.37
CA ASP A 450 18.39 19.72 78.38
C ASP A 450 17.53 20.56 77.43
N SER A 451 18.18 21.45 76.67
CA SER A 451 17.57 22.37 75.71
C SER A 451 16.99 21.69 74.46
N SER A 452 17.08 20.36 74.36
CA SER A 452 16.40 19.54 73.35
C SER A 452 15.33 18.62 73.97
N ASN A 453 14.91 18.94 75.20
CA ASN A 453 13.88 18.22 75.96
C ASN A 453 14.24 16.75 76.27
N ASN A 454 15.52 16.36 76.20
CA ASN A 454 15.89 15.05 76.74
C ASN A 454 16.03 15.14 78.26
N THR A 455 15.76 14.01 78.92
CA THR A 455 15.95 13.84 80.35
C THR A 455 16.97 12.75 80.59
N VAL A 456 17.96 13.00 81.45
CA VAL A 456 18.96 12.01 81.84
C VAL A 456 18.80 11.76 83.34
N LEU A 457 18.84 10.50 83.75
CA LEU A 457 18.81 10.07 85.14
C LEU A 457 20.10 9.29 85.42
N GLY A 458 20.78 9.62 86.52
CA GLY A 458 21.96 8.93 86.99
C GLY A 458 21.88 8.59 88.46
N ALA A 459 22.39 7.44 88.85
CA ALA A 459 22.53 7.02 90.23
C ALA A 459 23.95 6.51 90.46
N GLY A 460 24.53 6.78 91.63
CA GLY A 460 25.89 6.35 91.96
C GLY A 460 26.04 6.01 93.43
N PHE A 461 26.95 5.08 93.71
CA PHE A 461 27.36 4.70 95.07
C PHE A 461 28.86 4.86 95.20
N ALA A 462 29.32 5.36 96.34
CA ALA A 462 30.74 5.53 96.63
C ALA A 462 31.05 5.02 98.04
N GLY A 463 32.19 4.36 98.19
CA GLY A 463 32.78 3.96 99.45
C GLY A 463 34.26 4.35 99.49
N GLY A 464 34.71 4.94 100.59
CA GLY A 464 36.12 5.29 100.82
C GLY A 464 36.56 4.77 102.18
N TRP A 465 37.85 4.47 102.37
CA TRP A 465 38.39 3.99 103.63
C TRP A 465 39.45 4.94 104.18
#